data_AF-A0A517Q5C6-F1
#
_entry.id   AF-A0A517Q5C6-F1
#
_cell.length_a   1.000
_cell.length_b   1.000
_cell.length_c   1.000
_cell.angle_alpha   90.00
_cell.angle_beta   90.00
_cell.angle_gamma   90.00
#
_symmetry.space_group_name_H-M   'P 1'
#
loop_
_entity.id
_entity.type
_entity.pdbx_description
1 polymer ?
#
loop_
_entity_poly.entity_id
_entity_poly.type
_entity_poly.pdbx_seq_one_letter_code
_entity_poly.pdbx_strand_id
1 'polypeptide(L)'
;MKRSSFPFHKLVQGKIQTTTTLDGEIYISSGDLCKLLEHMGTVAGRLVKCAPHPLFAMQMETIKNTFEATSEAVKASTRDEKSKQPSAN
;
A
#
# COMPACT_ATOMS: atom_id res chain seq x y z
N MET A 1 14.79 -30.16 -2.28
CA MET A 1 14.50 -28.93 -1.49
C MET A 1 13.13 -28.39 -1.91
N LYS A 2 12.11 -28.50 -1.04
CA LYS A 2 10.78 -27.90 -1.29
C LYS A 2 10.88 -26.39 -1.07
N ARG A 3 10.77 -25.59 -2.14
CA ARG A 3 10.66 -24.14 -2.05
C ARG A 3 9.35 -23.82 -1.32
N SER A 4 9.42 -23.33 -0.08
CA SER A 4 8.26 -22.81 0.62
C SER A 4 7.75 -21.59 -0.14
N SER A 5 6.67 -21.73 -0.91
CA SER A 5 6.01 -20.61 -1.57
C SER A 5 5.51 -19.67 -0.48
N PHE A 6 6.07 -18.46 -0.41
CA PHE A 6 5.66 -17.45 0.54
C PHE A 6 4.13 -17.20 0.47
N PRO A 7 3.46 -16.99 1.61
CA PRO A 7 2.05 -16.59 1.64
C PRO A 7 1.79 -15.27 0.89
N PHE A 8 2.81 -14.40 0.82
CA PHE A 8 2.75 -13.12 0.13
C PHE A 8 2.48 -13.27 -1.36
N HIS A 9 3.16 -14.19 -2.06
CA HIS A 9 2.93 -14.36 -3.50
C HIS A 9 1.48 -14.80 -3.75
N LYS A 10 0.93 -15.75 -2.97
CA LYS A 10 -0.47 -16.17 -3.12
C LYS A 10 -1.47 -15.07 -2.76
N LEU A 11 -1.17 -14.26 -1.74
CA LEU A 11 -1.99 -13.11 -1.35
C LEU A 11 -2.01 -12.04 -2.46
N VAL A 12 -0.85 -11.79 -3.06
CA VAL A 12 -0.67 -10.84 -4.17
C VAL A 12 -1.31 -11.38 -5.44
N GLN A 13 -1.08 -12.64 -5.81
CA GLN A 13 -1.68 -13.26 -6.99
C GLN A 13 -3.19 -13.34 -6.87
N GLY A 14 -3.73 -13.79 -5.73
CA GLY A 14 -5.18 -13.91 -5.52
C GLY A 14 -5.92 -12.57 -5.42
N LYS A 15 -5.23 -11.46 -5.14
CA LYS A 15 -5.82 -10.10 -5.15
C LYS A 15 -5.61 -9.36 -6.47
N ILE A 16 -4.45 -9.51 -7.11
CA ILE A 16 -4.13 -8.86 -8.39
C ILE A 16 -4.87 -9.56 -9.55
N GLN A 17 -5.06 -10.87 -9.49
CA GLN A 17 -5.74 -11.64 -10.55
C GLN A 17 -7.25 -11.33 -10.63
N THR A 18 -7.79 -10.55 -9.70
CA THR A 18 -9.21 -10.16 -9.67
C THR A 18 -9.49 -8.82 -10.35
N THR A 19 -8.47 -8.13 -10.91
CA THR A 19 -8.64 -6.78 -11.46
C THR A 19 -7.92 -6.48 -12.76
N THR A 20 -7.68 -7.49 -13.60
CA THR A 20 -7.36 -7.26 -15.01
C THR A 20 -8.65 -7.14 -15.82
N THR A 21 -8.98 -5.92 -16.22
CA THR A 21 -10.02 -5.62 -17.22
C THR A 21 -9.47 -5.78 -18.64
N LEU A 22 -10.36 -5.74 -19.64
CA LEU A 22 -10.05 -5.96 -21.06
C LEU A 22 -9.08 -4.93 -21.67
N ASP A 23 -8.84 -3.82 -20.98
CA ASP A 23 -7.89 -2.75 -21.34
C ASP A 23 -6.43 -3.08 -20.96
N GLY A 24 -6.20 -4.17 -20.23
CA GLY A 24 -4.86 -4.54 -19.76
C GLY A 24 -4.40 -3.76 -18.54
N GLU A 25 -5.26 -2.96 -17.91
CA GLU A 25 -4.95 -2.24 -16.69
C GLU A 25 -5.31 -3.05 -15.44
N ILE A 26 -4.61 -2.74 -14.34
CA ILE A 26 -4.84 -3.33 -13.02
C ILE A 26 -5.47 -2.28 -12.13
N TYR A 27 -6.72 -2.53 -11.74
CA TYR A 27 -7.43 -1.65 -10.81
C TYR A 27 -7.22 -2.15 -9.36
N ILE A 28 -6.95 -1.23 -8.44
CA ILE A 28 -6.86 -1.54 -7.01
C ILE A 28 -7.83 -0.65 -6.26
N SER A 29 -8.60 -1.23 -5.34
CA SER A 29 -9.50 -0.43 -4.51
C SER A 29 -8.66 0.54 -3.67
N SER A 30 -9.13 1.77 -3.48
CA SER A 30 -8.41 2.77 -2.66
C SER A 30 -8.18 2.25 -1.23
N GLY A 31 -9.09 1.45 -0.70
CA GLY A 31 -8.95 0.78 0.59
C GLY A 31 -7.84 -0.28 0.62
N ASP A 32 -7.72 -1.11 -0.41
CA ASP A 32 -6.61 -2.08 -0.51
C ASP A 32 -5.26 -1.39 -0.74
N LEU A 33 -5.24 -0.32 -1.53
CA LEU A 33 -4.04 0.50 -1.73
C LEU A 33 -3.58 1.15 -0.42
N CYS A 34 -4.49 1.74 0.37
CA CYS A 34 -4.16 2.31 1.68
C CYS A 34 -3.59 1.26 2.64
N LYS A 35 -4.19 0.06 2.70
CA LYS A 35 -3.68 -1.05 3.52
C LYS A 35 -2.28 -1.47 3.09
N LEU A 36 -1.99 -1.50 1.79
CA LEU A 36 -0.66 -1.80 1.26
C LEU A 36 0.34 -0.72 1.69
N LEU A 37 0.01 0.56 1.52
CA LEU A 37 0.87 1.68 1.91
C LEU A 37 1.17 1.68 3.42
N GLU A 38 0.17 1.48 4.27
CA GLU A 38 0.34 1.36 5.72
C GLU A 38 1.22 0.16 6.11
N HIS A 39 1.06 -0.97 5.41
CA HIS A 39 1.91 -2.13 5.60
C HIS A 39 3.37 -1.83 5.22
N MET A 40 3.60 -1.18 4.08
CA MET A 40 4.93 -0.77 3.65
C MET A 40 5.57 0.23 4.62
N GLY A 41 4.81 1.20 5.14
CA GLY A 41 5.26 2.10 6.20
C GLY A 41 5.69 1.35 7.47
N THR A 42 4.90 0.34 7.88
CA THR A 42 5.26 -0.53 9.02
C THR A 42 6.56 -1.28 8.79
N VAL A 43 6.77 -1.83 7.59
CA VAL A 43 8.01 -2.54 7.22
C VAL A 43 9.20 -1.57 7.21
N ALA A 44 9.06 -0.39 6.59
CA ALA A 44 10.09 0.64 6.60
C ALA A 44 10.47 1.06 8.02
N GLY A 45 9.49 1.25 8.91
CA GLY A 45 9.74 1.53 10.33
C GLY A 45 10.50 0.43 11.08
N ARG A 46 10.36 -0.84 10.67
CA ARG A 46 11.20 -1.94 11.21
C ARG A 46 12.62 -1.86 10.68
N LEU A 47 12.81 -1.50 9.40
CA LEU A 47 14.12 -1.34 8.78
C LEU A 47 14.92 -0.18 9.41
N VAL A 48 14.25 0.92 9.82
CA VAL A 48 14.88 2.00 10.59
C VAL A 48 15.56 1.47 11.85
N LYS A 49 14.89 0.58 12.60
CA LYS A 49 15.40 0.03 13.88
C LYS A 49 16.58 -0.92 13.70
N CYS A 50 16.71 -1.54 12.52
CA CYS A 50 17.76 -2.48 12.20
C CYS A 50 18.82 -1.88 11.26
N ALA A 51 18.79 -0.57 11.03
CA ALA A 51 19.67 0.12 10.11
C ALA A 51 21.13 0.06 10.60
N PRO A 52 22.08 -0.40 9.77
CA PRO A 52 23.49 -0.49 10.16
C PRO A 52 24.20 0.88 10.17
N HIS A 53 23.60 1.91 9.56
CA HIS A 53 24.16 3.24 9.45
C HIS A 53 23.09 4.33 9.65
N PRO A 54 23.36 5.44 10.37
CA PRO A 54 22.38 6.51 10.59
C PRO A 54 21.77 7.10 9.31
N LEU A 55 22.57 7.24 8.25
CA LEU A 55 22.05 7.69 6.94
C LEU A 55 20.99 6.75 6.37
N PHE A 56 21.17 5.43 6.54
CA PHE A 56 20.18 4.45 6.10
C PHE A 56 18.90 4.53 6.96
N ALA A 57 19.05 4.74 8.27
CA ALA A 57 17.92 4.96 9.16
C ALA A 57 17.09 6.18 8.73
N MET A 58 17.75 7.30 8.42
CA MET A 58 17.11 8.54 7.96
C MET A 58 16.40 8.38 6.61
N GLN A 59 17.00 7.64 5.67
CA GLN A 59 16.36 7.32 4.39
C GLN A 59 15.12 6.45 4.59
N MET A 60 15.20 5.41 5.42
CA MET A 60 14.06 4.54 5.72
C MET A 60 12.95 5.27 6.48
N GLU A 61 13.30 6.23 7.34
CA GLU A 61 12.33 7.08 8.03
C GLU A 61 11.61 8.01 7.06
N THR A 62 12.34 8.59 6.10
CA THR A 62 11.75 9.40 5.03
C THR A 62 10.77 8.56 4.20
N ILE A 63 11.17 7.35 3.79
CA ILE A 63 10.32 6.42 3.03
C ILE A 63 9.06 6.03 3.81
N LYS A 64 9.20 5.74 5.11
CA LYS A 64 8.06 5.47 5.99
C LYS A 64 7.07 6.64 5.96
N ASN A 65 7.56 7.86 6.20
CA ASN A 65 6.73 9.06 6.25
C ASN A 65 6.05 9.32 4.90
N THR A 66 6.72 9.05 3.79
CA THR A 66 6.12 9.13 2.45
C THR A 66 4.94 8.18 2.31
N PHE A 67 5.07 6.90 2.70
CA PHE A 67 3.96 5.96 2.62
C PHE A 67 2.76 6.36 3.49
N GLU A 68 3.01 6.86 4.70
CA GLU A 68 1.97 7.36 5.60
C GLU A 68 1.25 8.57 4.98
N ALA A 69 2.00 9.55 4.47
CA ALA A 69 1.44 10.74 3.82
C ALA A 69 0.63 10.39 2.56
N THR A 70 1.13 9.46 1.73
CA THR A 70 0.39 8.99 0.54
C THR A 70 -0.90 8.27 0.91
N SER A 71 -0.89 7.43 1.97
CA SER A 71 -2.11 6.76 2.44
C SER A 71 -3.17 7.78 2.88
N GLU A 72 -2.78 8.80 3.65
CA GLU A 72 -3.70 9.85 4.09
C GLU A 72 -4.22 10.69 2.91
N ALA A 73 -3.38 11.00 1.93
CA ALA A 73 -3.81 11.68 0.70
C ALA A 73 -4.86 10.87 -0.08
N VAL A 74 -4.63 9.56 -0.26
CA VAL A 74 -5.60 8.67 -0.94
C VAL A 74 -6.93 8.60 -0.17
N LYS A 75 -6.87 8.50 1.16
CA LYS A 75 -8.08 8.53 2.01
C LYS A 75 -8.83 9.86 1.87
N ALA A 76 -8.12 10.99 1.86
CA ALA A 76 -8.71 12.32 1.70
C ALA A 76 -9.39 12.46 0.34
N SER A 77 -8.70 12.11 -0.75
CA SER A 77 -9.27 12.16 -2.11
C SER A 77 -10.52 11.28 -2.25
N THR A 78 -10.51 10.07 -1.67
CA THR A 78 -11.67 9.17 -1.71
C THR A 78 -12.85 9.74 -0.90
N ARG A 79 -12.61 10.45 0.20
CA ARG A 79 -13.66 11.09 1.01
C ARG A 79 -14.30 12.26 0.25
N ASP A 80 -13.50 13.05 -0.44
CA ASP A 80 -13.96 14.16 -1.28
C ASP A 80 -14.77 13.69 -2.49
N GLU A 81 -14.46 12.52 -3.05
CA GLU A 81 -15.29 11.92 -4.11
C GLU A 81 -16.62 11.40 -3.56
N LYS A 82 -16.61 10.75 -2.39
CA LYS A 82 -17.84 10.28 -1.74
C LYS A 82 -18.76 11.43 -1.31
N SER A 83 -18.20 12.57 -0.88
CA SER A 83 -19.00 13.74 -0.49
C SER A 83 -19.67 14.45 -1.68
N LYS A 84 -19.13 14.26 -2.90
CA LYS A 84 -19.70 14.78 -4.14
C LYS A 84 -20.76 13.87 -4.76
N GLN A 85 -20.90 12.63 -4.31
CA GLN A 85 -22.00 11.79 -4.75
C GLN A 85 -23.31 12.30 -4.13
N PRO A 86 -24.33 12.64 -4.93
CA PRO A 86 -25.62 13.07 -4.40
C PRO A 86 -26.17 11.97 -3.49
N SER A 87 -26.61 12.33 -2.29
CA SER A 87 -27.30 11.38 -1.43
C SER A 87 -28.54 10.91 -2.17
N ALA A 88 -28.59 9.62 -2.51
CA ALA A 88 -29.79 9.00 -3.04
C ALA A 88 -30.85 9.01 -1.93
N ASN A 89 -31.66 10.06 -1.90
CA ASN A 89 -32.84 10.19 -1.07
C ASN A 89 -33.92 10.92 -1.87
#